data_AF-A0A4Y2WPT8-F1
#
_entry.id   AF-A0A4Y2WPT8-F1
#
_cell.length_a   1.000
_cell.length_b   1.000
_cell.length_c   1.000
_cell.angle_alpha   90.00
_cell.angle_beta   90.00
_cell.angle_gamma   90.00
#
_symmetry.space_group_name_H-M   'P 1'
#
loop_
_entity.id
_entity.type
_entity.pdbx_description
1 polymer ?
#
loop_
_entity_poly.entity_id
_entity_poly.type
_entity_poly.pdbx_seq_one_letter_code
_entity_poly.pdbx_strand_id
1 'polypeptide(L)'
;KVLVHGNTGNSTSATLVIAYVMETKSLSLKDALLTVQRKRQCIGLSECFMQQLKEYEPIYKAVQTHLNGHTSKVTGKLKRRFDELEDNVSLSNRMDICEESPTS
;
A
#
# COMPACT_ATOMS: atom_id res chain seq x y z
N LYS A 1 -14.25 -19.10 -4.57
CA LYS A 1 -13.71 -17.99 -5.41
C LYS A 1 -14.47 -16.72 -5.03
N VAL A 2 -13.81 -15.56 -4.97
CA VAL A 2 -14.41 -14.28 -4.57
C VAL A 2 -14.04 -13.22 -5.61
N LEU A 3 -15.01 -12.38 -6.01
CA LEU A 3 -14.81 -11.21 -6.86
C LEU A 3 -14.86 -9.95 -5.98
N VAL A 4 -13.82 -9.12 -6.06
CA VAL A 4 -13.78 -7.82 -5.37
C VAL A 4 -13.96 -6.74 -6.42
N HIS A 5 -15.01 -5.92 -6.29
CA HIS A 5 -15.29 -4.82 -7.22
C HIS A 5 -15.71 -3.55 -6.47
N GLY A 6 -15.37 -2.40 -7.03
CA GLY A 6 -15.92 -1.09 -6.67
C GLY A 6 -16.79 -0.57 -7.81
N ASN A 7 -17.21 0.70 -7.76
CA ASN A 7 -18.07 1.27 -8.79
C ASN A 7 -17.38 1.35 -10.17
N THR A 8 -16.13 1.82 -10.19
CA THR A 8 -15.24 1.87 -11.37
C THR A 8 -14.20 0.76 -11.36
N GLY A 9 -14.07 0.05 -10.23
CA GLY A 9 -13.13 -1.04 -10.02
C GLY A 9 -11.65 -0.63 -9.91
N ASN A 10 -11.24 0.59 -10.25
CA ASN A 10 -9.84 1.00 -10.40
C ASN A 10 -9.17 1.48 -9.10
N SER A 11 -9.96 1.91 -8.12
CA SER A 11 -9.49 2.56 -6.89
C SER A 11 -9.81 1.72 -5.64
N THR A 12 -10.99 1.84 -5.04
CA THR A 12 -11.34 1.19 -3.76
C THR A 12 -11.13 -0.33 -3.75
N SER A 13 -11.60 -1.05 -4.77
CA SER A 13 -11.38 -2.49 -4.87
C SER A 13 -9.93 -2.86 -5.13
N ALA A 14 -9.16 -2.01 -5.82
CA ALA A 14 -7.74 -2.24 -6.03
C ALA A 14 -6.96 -2.03 -4.73
N THR A 15 -7.26 -0.98 -3.97
CA THR A 15 -6.68 -0.72 -2.63
C THR A 15 -6.86 -1.92 -1.71
N LEU A 16 -8.09 -2.46 -1.62
CA LEU A 16 -8.37 -3.63 -0.78
C LEU A 16 -7.56 -4.87 -1.21
N VAL A 17 -7.48 -5.12 -2.53
CA VAL A 17 -6.70 -6.24 -3.06
C VAL A 17 -5.20 -6.07 -2.79
N ILE A 18 -4.68 -4.85 -2.87
CA ILE A 18 -3.27 -4.55 -2.56
C ILE A 18 -3.00 -4.80 -1.09
N ALA A 19 -3.82 -4.27 -0.17
CA ALA A 19 -3.68 -4.51 1.26
C ALA A 19 -3.71 -6.01 1.60
N TYR A 20 -4.65 -6.75 0.99
CA TYR A 20 -4.74 -8.20 1.14
C TYR A 20 -3.46 -8.91 0.65
N VAL A 21 -2.89 -8.49 -0.49
CA VAL A 21 -1.64 -9.06 -1.00
C VAL A 21 -0.45 -8.71 -0.10
N MET A 22 -0.40 -7.51 0.47
CA MET A 22 0.63 -7.12 1.44
C MET A 22 0.62 -8.08 2.64
N GLU A 23 -0.55 -8.29 3.26
CA GLU A 23 -0.69 -9.12 4.46
C GLU A 23 -0.47 -10.61 4.17
N THR A 24 -1.10 -11.15 3.13
CA THR A 24 -1.06 -12.60 2.85
C THR A 24 0.26 -13.09 2.27
N LYS A 25 1.03 -12.21 1.63
CA LYS A 25 2.33 -12.54 1.04
C LYS A 25 3.51 -11.86 1.74
N SER A 26 3.25 -11.14 2.83
CA SER A 26 4.26 -10.38 3.58
C SER A 26 5.10 -9.47 2.67
N LEU A 27 4.43 -8.75 1.76
CA LEU A 27 5.07 -7.86 0.79
C LEU A 27 5.04 -6.40 1.24
N SER A 28 6.05 -5.63 0.84
CA SER A 28 6.02 -4.18 0.95
C SER A 28 4.89 -3.60 0.08
N LEU A 29 4.43 -2.38 0.38
CA LEU A 29 3.47 -1.69 -0.48
C LEU A 29 3.93 -1.64 -1.95
N LYS A 30 5.22 -1.34 -2.17
CA LYS A 30 5.80 -1.26 -3.51
C LYS A 30 5.69 -2.59 -4.25
N ASP A 31 6.08 -3.69 -3.62
CA ASP A 31 6.08 -5.02 -4.25
C ASP A 31 4.66 -5.55 -4.45
N ALA A 32 3.76 -5.27 -3.51
CA ALA A 32 2.35 -5.60 -3.63
C ALA A 32 1.71 -4.83 -4.79
N LEU A 33 1.93 -3.52 -4.89
CA LEU A 33 1.42 -2.67 -5.97
C LEU A 33 1.88 -3.20 -7.33
N LEU A 34 3.18 -3.46 -7.50
CA LEU A 34 3.74 -4.03 -8.74
C LEU A 34 3.15 -5.40 -9.05
N THR A 35 2.90 -6.22 -8.03
CA THR A 35 2.31 -7.55 -8.21
C THR A 35 0.87 -7.48 -8.71
N VAL A 36 0.06 -6.55 -8.18
CA VAL A 36 -1.33 -6.37 -8.64
C VAL A 36 -1.35 -5.68 -10.00
N GLN A 37 -0.51 -4.67 -10.24
CA GLN A 37 -0.39 -3.96 -11.52
C GLN A 37 -0.01 -4.89 -12.69
N ARG A 38 0.88 -5.86 -12.47
CA ARG A 38 1.23 -6.85 -13.50
C ARG A 38 0.02 -7.69 -13.97
N LYS A 39 -0.96 -7.91 -13.08
CA LYS A 39 -2.19 -8.64 -13.41
C LYS A 39 -3.30 -7.73 -13.94
N ARG A 40 -3.27 -6.45 -13.55
CA ARG A 40 -4.27 -5.45 -13.91
C ARG A 40 -3.61 -4.08 -14.04
N GLN A 41 -3.37 -3.67 -15.28
CA GLN A 41 -2.62 -2.45 -15.58
C GLN A 41 -3.43 -1.16 -15.33
N CYS A 42 -4.76 -1.23 -15.26
CA CYS A 42 -5.65 -0.08 -15.06
C CYS A 42 -5.90 0.29 -13.58
N ILE A 43 -4.91 0.09 -12.71
CA ILE A 43 -5.00 0.49 -11.30
C ILE A 43 -4.59 1.94 -11.17
N GLY A 44 -5.53 2.78 -10.75
CA GLY A 44 -5.31 4.19 -10.47
C GLY A 44 -5.72 4.48 -9.03
N LEU A 45 -4.77 4.42 -8.11
CA LEU A 45 -5.00 4.83 -6.73
C LEU A 45 -4.90 6.34 -6.62
N SER A 46 -5.83 6.95 -5.88
CA SER A 46 -5.65 8.34 -5.45
C SER A 46 -4.55 8.41 -4.38
N GLU A 47 -4.00 9.61 -4.19
CA GLU A 47 -2.95 9.86 -3.19
C GLU A 47 -3.38 9.45 -1.78
N CYS A 48 -4.64 9.72 -1.41
CA CYS A 48 -5.17 9.34 -0.11
C CYS A 48 -5.12 7.82 0.12
N PHE A 49 -5.51 7.01 -0.86
CA PHE A 49 -5.42 5.55 -0.74
C PHE A 49 -3.97 5.07 -0.67
N MET A 50 -3.06 5.73 -1.38
CA MET A 50 -1.63 5.42 -1.30
C MET A 50 -1.09 5.70 0.10
N GLN A 51 -1.43 6.85 0.69
CA GLN A 51 -1.04 7.21 2.04
C GLN A 51 -1.60 6.23 3.08
N GLN A 52 -2.88 5.88 2.96
CA GLN A 52 -3.50 4.88 3.83
C GLN A 52 -2.78 3.52 3.76
N LEU A 53 -2.36 3.09 2.57
CA LEU A 53 -1.58 1.85 2.42
C LEU A 53 -0.18 1.97 3.03
N LYS A 54 0.47 3.14 2.95
CA LYS A 54 1.76 3.39 3.62
C LYS A 54 1.62 3.32 5.14
N GLU A 55 0.56 3.90 5.70
CA GLU A 55 0.27 3.84 7.14
C GLU A 55 -0.15 2.43 7.59
N TYR A 56 -0.81 1.66 6.72
CA TYR A 56 -1.17 0.27 6.97
C TYR A 56 0.04 -0.67 7.05
N GLU A 57 1.13 -0.38 6.32
CA GLU A 57 2.33 -1.21 6.28
C GLU A 57 2.94 -1.53 7.67
N PRO A 58 3.26 -0.54 8.53
CA PRO A 58 3.77 -0.82 9.86
C PRO A 58 2.75 -1.54 10.76
N ILE A 59 1.45 -1.30 10.57
CA ILE A 59 0.38 -1.95 11.35
C ILE A 59 0.34 -3.45 11.05
N TYR A 60 0.32 -3.84 9.77
CA TYR A 60 0.29 -5.26 9.43
C TYR A 60 1.57 -5.96 9.88
N LYS A 61 2.75 -5.31 9.75
CA LYS A 61 4.02 -5.91 10.19
C LYS A 61 4.02 -6.19 11.69
N ALA A 62 3.47 -5.28 12.49
CA ALA A 62 3.33 -5.47 13.93
C ALA A 62 2.40 -6.65 14.26
N VAL A 63 1.24 -6.73 13.60
CA VAL A 63 0.29 -7.85 13.77
C VAL A 63 0.94 -9.18 13.38
N GLN A 64 1.63 -9.23 12.24
CA GLN A 64 2.31 -10.43 11.77
C GLN A 64 3.40 -10.86 12.74
N THR A 65 4.22 -9.93 13.23
CA THR A 65 5.26 -10.24 14.22
C THR A 65 4.68 -10.86 15.50
N HIS A 66 3.53 -10.34 15.96
CA HIS A 66 2.80 -10.90 17.10
C HIS A 66 2.25 -12.30 16.83
N LEU A 67 1.63 -12.54 15.66
CA LEU A 67 1.11 -13.85 15.26
C LEU A 67 2.21 -14.90 15.11
N ASN A 68 3.39 -14.50 14.63
CA ASN A 68 4.56 -15.37 14.47
C ASN A 68 5.31 -15.64 15.80
N GLY A 69 4.73 -15.25 16.95
CA GLY A 69 5.28 -15.49 18.28
C GLY A 69 6.59 -14.74 18.57
N HIS A 70 6.95 -13.77 17.72
CA HIS A 70 8.16 -12.96 17.88
C HIS A 70 7.84 -11.74 18.73
N THR A 71 7.60 -11.92 20.02
CA THR A 71 7.59 -10.77 20.94
C THR A 71 9.04 -10.35 21.19
N SER A 72 9.34 -9.05 21.04
CA SER A 72 10.68 -8.53 21.28
C SER A 72 11.12 -8.88 22.70
N LYS A 73 12.18 -9.68 22.86
CA LYS A 73 12.82 -9.98 24.17
C LYS A 73 13.58 -8.77 24.74
N VAL A 74 13.08 -7.55 24.54
CA VAL A 74 13.77 -6.32 24.97
C VAL A 74 13.40 -6.04 26.43
N THR A 75 14.26 -6.52 27.33
CA THR A 75 14.37 -6.02 28.70
C THR A 75 15.09 -4.67 28.66
N GLY A 76 14.39 -3.59 28.31
CA GLY A 76 15.00 -2.26 28.22
C GLY A 76 13.99 -1.15 27.99
N LYS A 77 14.17 -0.02 28.70
CA LYS A 77 13.25 1.13 28.77
C LYS A 77 12.84 1.62 27.37
N LEU A 78 11.57 1.44 27.02
CA LEU A 78 10.93 1.92 25.79
C LEU A 78 10.89 3.47 25.78
N LYS A 79 11.93 4.09 25.21
CA LYS A 79 11.88 5.50 24.80
C LYS A 79 11.88 5.53 23.27
N ARG A 80 10.71 5.74 22.65
CA ARG A 80 10.61 5.92 21.19
C ARG A 80 11.38 7.18 20.81
N ARG A 81 12.42 7.06 19.98
CA ARG A 81 13.00 8.20 19.27
C ARG A 81 12.26 8.34 17.93
N PHE A 82 11.92 9.58 17.60
CA PHE A 82 11.01 9.96 16.50
C PHE A 82 11.74 10.19 15.17
N ASP A 83 13.06 10.04 15.10
CA ASP A 83 13.81 10.38 13.88
C ASP A 83 14.16 9.14 13.07
N GLU A 84 13.65 9.12 11.83
CA GLU A 84 14.17 8.50 10.59
C GLU A 84 13.01 7.93 9.74
N LEU A 85 12.22 8.83 9.14
CA LEU A 85 11.42 8.53 7.94
C LEU A 85 11.76 9.54 6.85
N GLU A 86 13.04 9.66 6.51
CA GLU A 86 13.49 10.31 5.28
C GLU A 86 14.27 9.29 4.46
N ASP A 87 13.56 8.51 3.65
CA ASP A 87 14.15 7.88 2.47
C ASP A 87 13.32 8.22 1.23
N ASN A 88 13.90 9.14 0.46
CA ASN A 88 13.55 9.55 -0.88
C ASN A 88 13.25 8.36 -1.80
N VAL A 89 12.03 8.30 -2.36
CA VAL A 89 11.87 7.90 -3.76
C VAL A 89 10.93 8.89 -4.41
N SER A 90 11.51 9.80 -5.19
CA SER A 90 10.78 10.53 -6.21
C SER A 90 10.05 9.51 -7.10
N LEU A 91 8.73 9.44 -6.95
CA LEU A 91 7.85 8.84 -7.96
C LEU A 91 7.44 9.91 -8.98
N SER A 92 8.37 10.78 -9.37
CA SER A 92 8.34 11.37 -10.70
C SER A 92 8.74 10.28 -11.70
N ASN A 93 7.74 9.61 -12.28
CA ASN A 93 7.63 9.42 -13.74
C ASN A 93 6.58 8.36 -14.10
N ARG A 94 5.35 8.85 -14.32
CA ARG A 94 4.41 8.53 -15.42
C ARG A 94 3.18 9.43 -15.21
N MET A 95 3.05 10.58 -15.88
CA MET A 95 2.43 10.73 -17.22
C MET A 95 1.16 9.84 -17.31
N ASP A 96 -0.07 10.35 -17.35
CA ASP A 96 -0.55 11.36 -18.30
C ASP A 96 -1.49 12.43 -17.70
N ILE A 97 -1.30 13.67 -18.16
CA ILE A 97 -2.31 14.73 -18.16
C ILE A 97 -3.40 14.29 -19.15
N CYS A 98 -4.63 14.06 -18.69
CA CYS A 98 -5.76 13.99 -19.60
C CYS A 98 -6.20 15.43 -19.91
N GLU A 99 -5.93 15.90 -21.13
CA GLU A 99 -6.58 17.11 -21.64
C GLU A 99 -8.10 16.93 -21.62
N GLU A 100 -8.80 17.92 -21.09
CA GLU A 100 -10.25 18.03 -21.29
C GLU A 100 -10.52 18.35 -22.76
N SER A 101 -11.15 17.41 -23.46
CA SER A 101 -11.77 17.66 -24.75
C SER A 101 -12.88 18.71 -24.60
N PRO A 102 -12.98 19.72 -25.50
CA PRO A 102 -14.03 20.71 -25.42
C PRO A 102 -15.39 20.04 -25.71
N THR A 103 -16.30 20.14 -24.75
CA THR A 103 -17.72 19.82 -24.99
C THR A 103 -18.28 20.83 -25.99
N SER A 104 -18.90 20.31 -27.04
CA SER A 104 -19.57 21.05 -28.12
C SER A 104 -20.64 22.03 -27.63
#